data_AF-M4FHD3-F1
#
_entry.id   AF-M4FHD3-F1
#
_cell.length_a   1.000
_cell.length_b   1.000
_cell.length_c   1.000
_cell.angle_alpha   90.00
_cell.angle_beta   90.00
_cell.angle_gamma   90.00
#
_symmetry.space_group_name_H-M   'P 1'
#
loop_
_entity.id
_entity.type
_entity.pdbx_description
1 polymer ?
#
loop_
_entity_poly.entity_id
_entity_poly.type
_entity_poly.pdbx_seq_one_letter_code
_entity_poly.pdbx_strand_id
1 'polypeptide(L)' 'MVRETEADAKYCPPKALDNEDGCYYALRIATDGDIRWLSKECCTAVRTLPDGCYLLAFPGKAYPLDFFTTICDKKFPIEK' A
#
# COMPACT_ATOMS: atom_id res chain seq x y z
N MET A 1 9.13 27.93 14.68
CA MET A 1 8.35 27.66 13.45
C MET A 1 9.35 27.34 12.35
N VAL A 2 9.58 26.06 12.07
CA VAL A 2 10.48 25.61 11.00
C VAL A 2 9.58 24.91 10.00
N ARG A 3 9.02 25.66 9.05
CA ARG A 3 9.39 25.66 7.62
C ARG A 3 9.37 24.24 7.04
N GLU A 4 8.16 23.84 6.67
CA GLU A 4 7.82 22.75 5.76
C GLU A 4 8.38 23.08 4.36
N THR A 5 9.65 22.78 4.13
CA THR A 5 10.25 22.88 2.80
C THR A 5 11.13 21.67 2.59
N GLU A 6 10.50 20.56 2.21
CA GLU A 6 11.05 19.41 1.47
C GLU A 6 9.98 18.31 1.41
N ALA A 7 9.37 18.09 0.24
CA ALA A 7 8.88 16.79 -0.21
C ALA A 7 8.26 15.83 0.85
N ASP A 8 7.20 16.26 1.54
CA ASP A 8 6.42 15.46 2.50
C ASP A 8 5.67 14.32 1.79
N ALA A 9 6.38 13.25 1.42
CA ALA A 9 5.71 12.01 1.04
C ALA A 9 5.00 11.49 2.30
N LYS A 10 3.72 11.83 2.49
CA LYS A 10 2.90 11.29 3.58
C LYS A 10 2.90 9.78 3.46
N TYR A 11 3.60 9.10 4.35
CA TYR A 11 3.54 7.65 4.38
C TYR A 11 2.18 7.21 4.89
N CYS A 12 1.64 6.15 4.30
CA CYS A 12 0.37 5.61 4.74
C CYS A 12 0.51 5.05 6.17
N PRO A 13 -0.49 5.24 7.04
CA PRO A 13 -0.42 4.74 8.41
C PRO A 13 -0.35 3.20 8.40
N PRO A 14 0.69 2.58 9.01
CA PRO A 14 0.85 1.14 8.96
C PRO A 14 -0.25 0.39 9.73
N LYS A 15 -0.92 1.05 10.69
CA LYS A 15 -1.93 0.42 11.57
C LYS A 15 -3.05 -0.32 10.83
N ALA A 16 -3.48 0.16 9.67
CA ALA A 16 -4.51 -0.53 8.89
C ALA A 16 -3.98 -1.83 8.25
N LEU A 17 -2.70 -1.85 7.89
CA LEU A 17 -2.02 -3.00 7.30
C LEU A 17 -1.46 -3.96 8.37
N ASP A 18 -1.14 -3.46 9.56
CA ASP A 18 -0.59 -4.23 10.70
C ASP A 18 -1.62 -5.19 11.29
N ASN A 19 -2.91 -4.89 11.15
CA ASN A 19 -4.00 -5.80 11.51
C ASN A 19 -4.04 -7.06 10.63
N GLU A 20 -3.43 -7.02 9.44
CA GLU A 20 -3.44 -8.12 8.48
C GLU A 20 -2.04 -8.75 8.42
N ASP A 21 -1.90 -9.92 9.06
CA ASP A 21 -0.62 -10.62 9.17
C ASP A 21 -0.02 -10.87 7.77
N GLY A 22 1.20 -10.38 7.56
CA GLY A 22 1.90 -10.51 6.28
C GLY A 22 1.43 -9.57 5.16
N CYS A 23 0.44 -8.69 5.37
CA CYS A 23 -0.05 -7.79 4.33
C CYS A 23 1.04 -6.83 3.82
N TYR A 24 1.80 -6.22 4.72
CA TYR A 24 2.91 -5.35 4.35
C TYR A 24 3.98 -6.08 3.51
N TYR A 25 4.26 -7.34 3.87
CA TYR A 25 5.18 -8.18 3.13
C TYR A 25 4.62 -8.55 1.75
N ALA A 26 3.35 -8.93 1.66
CA ALA A 26 2.68 -9.21 0.39
C ALA A 26 2.68 -8.01 -0.56
N LEU A 27 2.41 -6.80 -0.05
CA LEU A 27 2.46 -5.55 -0.83
C LEU A 27 3.86 -5.28 -1.36
N ARG A 28 4.88 -5.49 -0.52
CA ARG A 28 6.28 -5.36 -0.91
C ARG A 28 6.66 -6.31 -2.05
N ILE A 29 6.29 -7.59 -1.97
CA ILE A 29 6.55 -8.54 -3.07
C ILE A 29 5.70 -8.20 -4.31
N ALA A 30 4.48 -7.69 -4.13
CA ALA A 30 3.63 -7.27 -5.24
C ALA A 30 4.25 -6.15 -6.09
N THR A 31 5.14 -5.33 -5.51
CA THR A 31 5.90 -4.32 -6.28
C THR A 31 6.92 -4.93 -7.24
N ASP A 32 7.34 -6.17 -6.99
CA ASP A 32 8.18 -6.97 -7.90
C ASP A 32 7.33 -7.72 -8.95
N GLY A 33 6.01 -7.55 -8.90
CA GLY A 33 5.04 -8.21 -9.78
C GLY A 33 4.49 -9.52 -9.23
N ASP A 34 5.00 -10.02 -8.11
CA ASP A 34 4.51 -11.27 -7.51
C ASP A 34 3.35 -11.00 -6.55
N ILE A 35 2.15 -10.99 -7.12
CA ILE A 35 0.92 -10.69 -6.42
C ILE A 35 0.32 -11.91 -5.71
N ARG A 36 0.95 -13.09 -5.76
CA ARG A 36 0.38 -14.37 -5.26
C ARG A 36 0.01 -14.32 -3.77
N TRP A 37 0.81 -13.60 -2.98
CA TRP A 37 0.68 -13.48 -1.53
C TRP A 37 -0.34 -12.42 -1.07
N LEU A 38 -0.90 -11.63 -1.98
CA LEU A 38 -1.95 -10.67 -1.62
C LEU A 38 -3.25 -11.40 -1.26
N SER A 39 -3.76 -11.14 -0.07
CA SER A 39 -5.08 -11.61 0.39
C SER A 39 -6.16 -10.56 0.12
N LYS A 40 -7.43 -11.01 0.11
CA LYS A 40 -8.58 -10.10 -0.05
C LYS A 40 -8.67 -9.12 1.11
N GLU A 41 -8.40 -9.57 2.35
CA GLU A 41 -8.40 -8.69 3.53
C GLU A 41 -7.33 -7.60 3.43
N CYS A 42 -6.09 -7.98 3.07
CA CYS A 42 -5.01 -7.03 2.82
C CYS A 42 -5.40 -5.97 1.77
N CYS A 43 -5.98 -6.39 0.65
CA CYS A 43 -6.46 -5.44 -0.37
C CYS A 43 -7.66 -4.60 0.09
N THR A 44 -8.44 -5.07 1.05
CA THR A 44 -9.50 -4.27 1.68
C THR A 44 -8.87 -3.20 2.58
N ALA A 45 -7.87 -3.57 3.38
CA ALA A 45 -7.12 -2.62 4.20
C ALA A 45 -6.39 -1.55 3.37
N VAL A 46 -5.81 -1.92 2.22
CA VAL A 46 -5.19 -0.96 1.30
C VAL A 46 -6.21 0.10 0.84
N ARG A 47 -7.44 -0.31 0.56
CA ARG A 47 -8.52 0.60 0.12
C ARG A 47 -9.08 1.48 1.23
N THR A 48 -8.86 1.15 2.51
CA THR A 48 -9.27 2.00 3.63
C THR A 48 -8.22 3.04 4.01
N LEU A 49 -7.03 2.96 3.42
CA LEU A 49 -5.97 3.96 3.61
C LEU A 49 -6.33 5.28 2.92
N PRO A 50 -5.87 6.42 3.45
CA PRO A 50 -6.13 7.72 2.85
C PRO A 50 -5.43 7.88 1.51
N ASP A 51 -6.13 8.38 0.50
CA ASP A 51 -5.54 8.69 -0.80
C ASP A 51 -4.37 9.68 -0.72
N GLY A 52 -3.44 9.58 -1.68
CA GLY A 52 -2.29 10.48 -1.79
C GLY A 52 -1.15 10.18 -0.80
N CYS A 53 -1.19 9.04 -0.11
CA CYS A 53 -0.07 8.56 0.68
C CYS A 53 0.84 7.58 -0.09
N TYR A 54 2.03 7.34 0.45
CA TYR A 54 3.02 6.42 -0.12
C TYR A 54 3.28 5.24 0.82
N LEU A 55 3.46 4.05 0.26
CA LEU A 55 3.92 2.86 0.98
C LEU A 55 5.37 2.56 0.60
N LEU A 56 6.18 2.24 1.61
CA LEU A 56 7.58 1.94 1.44
C LEU A 56 7.78 0.47 1.07
N ALA A 57 7.95 0.21 -0.22
CA ALA A 57 8.41 -1.08 -0.70
C ALA A 57 9.94 -1.18 -0.63
N PHE A 58 10.44 -2.39 -0.65
CA PHE A 58 11.88 -2.64 -0.56
C PHE A 58 12.45 -3.08 -1.89
N PRO A 59 13.73 -2.74 -2.17
CA PRO A 59 14.65 -2.00 -1.32
C PRO A 59 14.51 -0.48 -1.47
N GLY A 60 13.93 0.17 -0.45
CA GLY A 60 13.92 1.64 -0.30
C GLY A 60 13.11 2.43 -1.32
N LYS A 61 12.13 1.82 -2.01
CA LYS A 61 11.28 2.53 -2.98
C LYS A 61 9.91 2.82 -2.39
N ALA A 62 9.52 4.09 -2.39
CA ALA A 62 8.16 4.49 -2.05
C ALA A 62 7.27 4.43 -3.30
N TYR A 63 6.14 3.74 -3.21
CA TYR A 63 5.13 3.71 -4.26
C TYR A 63 3.85 4.41 -3.77
N PRO A 64 3.16 5.17 -4.63
CA PRO A 64 1.90 5.79 -4.27
C PRO A 64 0.85 4.71 -3.96
N LEU A 65 -0.07 4.99 -3.02
CA LEU A 65 -1.14 4.06 -2.64
C LEU A 65 -1.94 3.56 -3.86
N ASP A 66 -2.20 4.45 -4.83
CA ASP A 66 -2.93 4.19 -6.07
C ASP A 66 -2.34 3.00 -6.87
N PHE A 67 -1.02 2.83 -6.81
CA PHE A 67 -0.33 1.68 -7.41
C PHE A 67 -0.78 0.35 -6.78
N PHE A 68 -0.88 0.30 -5.46
CA PHE A 68 -1.33 -0.89 -4.73
C PHE A 68 -2.83 -1.11 -4.89
N THR A 69 -3.63 -0.04 -4.89
CA THR A 69 -5.07 -0.11 -5.17
C THR A 69 -5.33 -0.74 -6.54
N THR A 70 -4.60 -0.29 -7.57
CA THR A 70 -4.67 -0.87 -8.94
C THR A 70 -4.30 -2.35 -8.97
N ILE A 71 -3.26 -2.77 -8.25
CA ILE A 71 -2.88 -4.19 -8.14
C ILE A 71 -4.01 -4.98 -7.47
N CYS A 72 -4.55 -4.44 -6.38
CA CYS A 72 -5.63 -5.05 -5.63
C CYS A 72 -6.92 -5.17 -6.44
N ASP A 73 -7.28 -4.17 -7.25
CA ASP A 73 -8.46 -4.22 -8.13
C ASP A 73 -8.28 -5.20 -9.29
N LYS A 74 -7.06 -5.37 -9.82
CA LYS A 74 -6.77 -6.38 -10.84
C LYS A 74 -6.87 -7.80 -10.29
N LYS A 75 -6.40 -8.04 -9.06
CA LYS A 75 -6.40 -9.38 -8.46
C LYS A 75 -7.75 -9.73 -7.82
N PHE A 76 -8.33 -8.77 -7.10
CA PHE A 76 -9.58 -8.89 -6.37
C PHE A 76 -10.51 -7.75 -6.81
N PRO A 77 -11.12 -7.85 -8.00
CA PRO A 77 -12.07 -6.86 -8.45
C PRO A 77 -13.21 -6.77 -7.43
N ILE A 78 -13.64 -5.54 -7.15
CA ILE A 78 -14.84 -5.33 -6.35
C ILE A 78 -16.02 -5.73 -7.25
N GLU A 79 -16.58 -6.92 -7.02
CA GLU A 79 -17.85 -7.29 -7.63
C GLU A 79 -18.89 -6.27 -7.19
N LYS A 80 -19.34 -5.45 -8.14
CA LYS A 80 -20.41 -4.47 -7.96
C LYS A 80 -21.77 -5.13 -7.99
#